data_AF-A0ABD0M6E0-F1
#
_entry.id   AF-A0ABD0M6E0-F1
#
_cell.length_a   1.000
_cell.length_b   1.000
_cell.length_c   1.000
_cell.angle_alpha   90.00
_cell.angle_beta   90.00
_cell.angle_gamma   90.00
#
_symmetry.space_group_name_H-M   'P 1'
#
loop_
_entity.id
_entity.type
_entity.pdbx_description
1 polymer ?
#
loop_
_entity_poly.entity_id
_entity_poly.type
_entity_poly.pdbx_seq_one_letter_code
_entity_poly.pdbx_strand_id
1 'polypeptide(L)' 'MVHRRLLHDDSLGVGEPLNETGADGKGLVVRGSHYVFVGPISTAASVHRDLCERLFMAPELSFTNLATTQSDWSKNFRTT' A
#
# COMPACT_ATOMS: atom_id res chain seq x y z
N MET A 1 7.03 0.14 -14.75
CA MET A 1 8.16 0.86 -14.13
C MET A 1 7.85 0.98 -12.65
N VAL A 2 8.72 0.50 -11.73
CA VAL A 2 8.39 0.38 -10.29
C VAL A 2 9.01 1.50 -9.44
N HIS A 3 10.24 1.88 -9.76
CA HIS A 3 11.01 2.91 -9.06
C HIS A 3 12.01 3.50 -10.04
N ARG A 4 12.41 4.76 -9.84
CA ARG A 4 13.42 5.45 -10.66
C ARG A 4 14.33 6.27 -9.76
N ARG A 5 15.60 6.35 -10.16
CA ARG A 5 16.63 7.19 -9.57
C ARG A 5 17.46 7.75 -10.71
N LEU A 6 17.60 9.07 -10.78
CA LEU A 6 18.41 9.80 -11.75
C LEU A 6 19.54 10.51 -11.01
N LEU A 7 20.73 10.54 -11.62
CA LEU A 7 21.89 11.25 -11.06
C LEU A 7 22.03 12.68 -11.61
N HIS A 8 21.18 13.03 -12.57
CA HIS A 8 21.17 14.33 -13.24
C HIS A 8 19.74 14.87 -13.32
N ASP A 9 19.64 16.19 -13.22
CA ASP A 9 18.42 16.96 -13.48
C ASP A 9 18.12 16.96 -14.99
N ASP A 10 16.83 17.05 -15.35
CA ASP A 10 16.37 17.08 -16.74
C ASP A 10 16.19 18.49 -17.30
N SER A 11 16.50 19.52 -16.51
CA SER A 11 16.41 20.94 -16.86
C SER A 11 15.01 21.42 -17.20
N LEU A 12 13.97 20.78 -16.63
CA LEU A 12 12.57 21.19 -16.78
C LEU A 12 12.05 22.07 -15.62
N GLY A 13 12.94 22.54 -14.75
CA GLY A 13 12.67 23.61 -13.79
C GLY A 13 12.74 23.21 -12.31
N VAL A 14 12.95 21.92 -11.99
CA VAL A 14 13.10 21.47 -10.60
C VAL A 14 14.50 21.80 -10.06
N GLY A 15 15.55 21.64 -10.87
CA GLY A 15 16.91 22.04 -10.50
C GLY A 15 17.62 21.03 -9.59
N GLU A 16 17.12 19.80 -9.50
CA GLU A 16 17.74 18.71 -8.75
C GLU A 16 17.51 17.36 -9.43
N PRO A 17 18.46 16.42 -9.31
CA PRO A 17 18.26 15.07 -9.81
C PRO A 17 17.24 14.32 -8.96
N LEU A 18 16.49 13.39 -9.57
CA LEU A 18 15.60 12.48 -8.86
C LEU A 18 16.40 11.43 -8.06
N ASN A 19 16.95 11.81 -6.92
CA ASN A 19 17.98 11.07 -6.20
C ASN A 19 17.68 10.93 -4.69
N GLU A 20 16.45 10.54 -4.35
CA GLU A 20 16.00 10.43 -2.97
C GLU A 20 16.80 9.42 -2.15
N THR A 21 17.14 9.82 -0.93
CA THR A 21 17.81 8.98 0.07
C THR A 21 16.82 8.51 1.12
N GLY A 22 16.84 7.22 1.45
CA GLY A 22 16.10 6.68 2.59
C GLY A 22 16.71 7.12 3.93
N ALA A 23 16.14 6.63 5.04
CA ALA A 23 16.57 6.98 6.40
C ALA A 23 18.03 6.63 6.72
N ASP A 24 18.63 5.70 5.98
CA ASP A 24 20.03 5.28 6.14
C ASP A 24 21.01 6.01 5.20
N GLY A 25 20.51 6.94 4.37
CA GLY A 25 21.31 7.70 3.41
C GLY A 25 21.76 6.91 2.16
N LYS A 26 21.42 5.62 2.03
CA LYS A 26 21.95 4.75 0.96
C LYS A 26 21.08 4.73 -0.30
N GLY A 27 19.84 5.21 -0.19
CA GLY A 27 18.89 5.31 -1.28
C GLY A 27 17.47 5.02 -0.81
N LEU A 28 16.47 5.51 -1.53
CA LEU A 28 15.08 5.23 -1.21
C LEU A 28 14.73 3.76 -1.51
N VAL A 29 14.12 3.10 -0.53
CA VAL A 29 13.59 1.74 -0.66
C VAL A 29 12.08 1.80 -0.70
N VAL A 30 11.48 1.23 -1.76
CA VAL A 30 10.03 1.15 -1.93
C VAL A 30 9.56 -0.30 -1.94
N ARG A 31 8.33 -0.54 -1.48
CA ARG A 31 7.65 -1.83 -1.54
C ARG A 31 6.25 -1.63 -2.12
N GLY A 32 5.86 -2.48 -3.05
CA GLY A 32 4.53 -2.47 -3.64
C GLY A 32 4.14 -3.85 -4.16
N SER A 33 2.88 -4.01 -4.52
CA SER A 33 2.30 -5.26 -5.02
C SER A 33 1.66 -5.03 -6.39
N HIS A 34 1.79 -6.00 -7.29
CA HIS A 34 1.05 -6.04 -8.55
C HIS A 34 0.07 -7.21 -8.51
N TYR A 35 -1.18 -6.95 -8.88
CA TYR A 35 -2.24 -7.96 -8.94
C TYR A 35 -2.53 -8.26 -10.40
N VAL A 36 -2.30 -9.51 -10.81
CA VAL A 36 -2.57 -9.98 -12.17
C VAL A 36 -3.68 -11.01 -12.11
N PHE A 37 -4.72 -10.82 -12.90
CA PHE A 37 -5.81 -11.77 -13.06
C PHE A 37 -6.07 -12.00 -14.54
N VAL A 38 -6.45 -13.23 -14.89
CA VAL A 38 -6.73 -13.67 -16.25
C VAL A 38 -8.11 -14.32 -16.26
N GLY A 39 -8.96 -13.91 -17.20
CA GLY A 39 -10.31 -14.44 -17.32
C GLY A 39 -10.97 -14.02 -18.64
N PRO A 40 -12.19 -14.50 -18.91
CA PRO A 40 -12.95 -14.13 -20.10
C PRO A 40 -13.16 -12.62 -20.19
N ILE A 41 -13.14 -12.09 -21.41
CA ILE A 41 -13.36 -10.65 -21.68
C ILE A 41 -14.70 -10.19 -21.10
N SER A 42 -15.73 -11.05 -21.13
CA SER A 42 -17.07 -10.76 -20.62
C SER A 42 -17.11 -10.45 -19.12
N THR A 43 -16.17 -10.96 -18.31
CA THR A 43 -16.14 -10.75 -16.86
C THR A 43 -14.97 -9.88 -16.39
N ALA A 44 -13.94 -9.69 -17.23
CA ALA A 44 -12.71 -8.99 -16.89
C ALA A 44 -12.95 -7.57 -16.33
N ALA A 45 -13.88 -6.80 -16.91
CA ALA A 45 -14.18 -5.46 -16.45
C ALA A 45 -14.80 -5.43 -15.04
N SER A 46 -15.72 -6.35 -14.76
CA SER A 46 -16.38 -6.46 -13.45
C SER A 46 -15.37 -6.81 -12.36
N VAL A 47 -14.54 -7.84 -12.60
CA VAL A 47 -13.50 -8.27 -11.66
C VAL A 47 -12.46 -7.17 -11.43
N HIS A 48 -12.02 -6.49 -12.50
CA HIS A 48 -11.05 -5.41 -12.40
C HIS A 48 -11.57 -4.27 -11.50
N ARG A 49 -12.81 -3.80 -11.76
CA ARG A 49 -13.40 -2.66 -11.04
C ARG A 49 -13.58 -2.98 -9.55
N ASP A 50 -14.19 -4.11 -9.24
CA ASP A 50 -14.41 -4.54 -7.86
C ASP A 50 -13.08 -4.71 -7.09
N LEU A 51 -12.07 -5.36 -7.68
CA LEU A 51 -10.78 -5.51 -7.03
C LEU A 51 -10.08 -4.16 -6.82
N CYS A 52 -10.09 -3.27 -7.81
CA CYS A 52 -9.50 -1.94 -7.68
C CYS A 52 -10.15 -1.12 -6.58
N GLU A 53 -11.48 -1.17 -6.45
CA GLU A 53 -12.20 -0.48 -5.38
C GLU A 53 -11.84 -1.05 -4.01
N ARG A 54 -11.75 -2.37 -3.86
CA ARG A 54 -11.33 -3.01 -2.60
C ARG A 54 -9.89 -2.68 -2.20
N LEU A 55 -9.00 -2.58 -3.18
CA LEU A 55 -7.60 -2.20 -2.94
C LEU A 55 -7.48 -0.72 -2.57
N PHE A 56 -8.27 0.16 -3.20
CA PHE A 56 -8.28 1.59 -2.91
C PHE A 56 -8.92 1.89 -1.55
N MET A 57 -10.05 1.23 -1.24
CA MET A 57 -10.80 1.34 0.00
C MET A 57 -10.48 0.19 0.97
N ALA A 58 -9.20 -0.16 1.10
CA ALA A 58 -8.78 -1.23 2.00
C ALA A 58 -9.21 -0.93 3.45
N PRO A 59 -9.62 -1.93 4.24
CA PRO A 59 -10.05 -1.72 5.61
C PRO A 59 -8.91 -1.20 6.49
N GLU A 60 -9.22 -0.25 7.37
CA GLU A 60 -8.26 0.26 8.35
C GLU A 60 -8.26 -0.63 9.60
N LEU A 61 -7.07 -1.08 10.00
CA LEU A 61 -6.89 -1.87 11.21
C LEU A 61 -6.64 -0.92 12.38
N SER A 62 -7.49 -1.01 13.40
CA SER A 62 -7.28 -0.30 14.67
C SER A 62 -6.89 -1.28 15.76
N PHE A 63 -5.93 -0.87 16.58
CA PHE A 63 -5.41 -1.66 17.70
C PHE A 63 -5.54 -0.85 18.98
N THR A 64 -5.81 -1.53 20.08
CA THR A 64 -5.81 -0.93 21.43
C THR A 64 -5.02 -1.81 22.38
N ASN A 65 -4.35 -1.19 23.34
CA ASN A 65 -3.66 -1.93 24.38
C ASN A 65 -4.67 -2.63 25.26
N LEU A 66 -4.48 -3.93 25.45
CA LEU A 66 -5.34 -4.72 26.31
C LEU A 66 -4.94 -4.50 27.78
N ALA A 67 -5.82 -3.85 28.55
CA ALA A 67 -5.61 -3.65 29.98
C ALA A 67 -5.95 -4.90 30.83
N THR A 68 -6.76 -5.81 30.29
CA THR A 68 -7.26 -7.02 30.98
C THR A 68 -6.80 -8.29 30.27
N THR A 69 -7.23 -9.47 30.74
CA THR A 69 -6.99 -10.72 30.01
C THR A 69 -7.87 -10.79 28.76
N GLN A 70 -7.44 -11.55 27.75
CA GLN A 70 -8.21 -11.78 26.51
C GLN A 70 -9.60 -12.34 26.79
N SER A 71 -9.72 -13.24 27.79
CA SER A 71 -10.99 -13.87 28.17
C SER A 71 -11.99 -12.89 28.78
N ASP A 72 -11.52 -11.85 29.47
CA ASP A 72 -12.40 -10.84 30.05
C ASP A 72 -12.86 -9.85 28.98
N TRP A 73 -11.97 -9.49 28.07
CA TRP A 73 -12.29 -8.61 26.95
C TRP A 73 -13.34 -9.24 26.02
N SER A 74 -13.17 -10.51 25.65
CA SER A 74 -14.13 -11.22 24.78
C SER A 74 -15.53 -11.38 25.40
N LYS A 75 -15.64 -11.36 26.73
CA LYS A 75 -16.94 -11.40 27.43
C LYS A 75 -17.62 -10.03 27.46
N ASN A 76 -16.85 -8.95 27.51
CA ASN A 76 -17.35 -7.60 27.73
C ASN A 76 -17.58 -6.81 26.43
N PHE A 77 -16.91 -7.18 25.34
CA PHE A 77 -17.04 -6.50 24.05
C PHE A 77 -17.60 -7.45 22.99
N ARG A 78 -18.37 -6.89 22.05
CA ARG A 78 -18.96 -7.66 20.94
C ARG A 78 -17.86 -7.96 19.93
N THR A 79 -17.35 -9.18 19.96
CA THR A 79 -16.26 -9.60 19.06
C THR A 79 -16.73 -10.19 17.74
N THR A 80 -18.03 -10.46 17.60
CA THR A 80 -18.79 -10.74 16.36
C THR A 80 -20.27 -10.79 16.72
#